data_AF-A0A3G2R284-F1
#
_entry.id   AF-A0A3G2R284-F1
#
_cell.length_a   1.000
_cell.length_b   1.000
_cell.length_c   1.000
_cell.angle_alpha   90.00
_cell.angle_beta   90.00
_cell.angle_gamma   90.00
#
_symmetry.space_group_name_H-M   'P 1'
#
loop_
_entity.id
_entity.type
_entity.pdbx_description
1 polymer ?
#
loop_
_entity_poly.entity_id
_entity_poly.type
_entity_poly.pdbx_seq_one_letter_code
_entity_poly.pdbx_strand_id
1 'polypeptide(L)' 'MKINNIDFLKGTDFPAGRHTRVLVGPGAQIEAQNFVMGHVTIYPGGCVPLHSHEQEEVYLILSGKGLIFINDLNLPLF' A
#
# COMPACT_ATOMS: atom_id res chain seq x y z
N MET A 1 9.06 -22.48 -3.42
CA MET A 1 8.50 -21.27 -2.78
C MET A 1 9.36 -20.08 -3.20
N LYS A 2 8.77 -18.97 -3.67
CA LYS A 2 9.50 -17.72 -3.90
C LYS A 2 9.31 -16.83 -2.67
N ILE A 3 10.37 -16.13 -2.25
CA ILE A 3 10.36 -15.25 -1.08
C ILE A 3 10.89 -13.90 -1.54
N ASN A 4 10.12 -12.83 -1.30
CA ASN A 4 10.58 -11.46 -1.48
C ASN A 4 10.84 -10.84 -0.10
N ASN A 5 12.10 -10.49 0.17
CA ASN A 5 12.45 -9.70 1.35
C ASN A 5 12.24 -8.22 1.01
N ILE A 6 11.36 -7.59 1.78
CA ILE A 6 10.96 -6.19 1.62
C ILE A 6 12.13 -5.20 1.67
N ASP A 7 13.17 -5.49 2.45
CA ASP A 7 14.30 -4.59 2.68
C ASP A 7 15.13 -4.37 1.41
N PHE A 8 15.04 -5.30 0.45
CA PHE A 8 15.77 -5.22 -0.82
C PHE A 8 14.92 -4.75 -2.00
N LEU A 9 13.63 -4.48 -1.78
CA LEU A 9 12.75 -4.01 -2.84
C LEU A 9 12.87 -2.50 -2.98
N LYS A 10 13.19 -2.06 -4.21
CA LYS A 10 13.12 -0.66 -4.58
C LYS A 10 11.66 -0.21 -4.49
N GLY A 11 11.44 0.95 -3.89
CA GLY A 11 10.13 1.60 -3.88
C GLY A 11 10.16 2.96 -4.55
N THR A 12 8.99 3.57 -4.57
CA THR A 12 8.76 4.91 -5.11
C THR A 12 8.22 5.79 -4.00
N ASP A 13 8.88 6.92 -3.77
CA ASP A 13 8.35 8.01 -2.94
C ASP A 13 7.41 8.87 -3.78
N PHE A 14 6.17 8.99 -3.32
CA PHE A 14 5.15 9.80 -3.97
C PHE A 14 5.04 11.17 -3.29
N PRO A 15 4.71 12.24 -4.06
CA PRO A 15 4.52 13.59 -3.51
C PRO A 15 3.51 13.69 -2.37
N ALA A 16 2.55 12.77 -2.29
CA ALA A 16 1.58 12.66 -1.21
C ALA A 16 2.18 12.19 0.14
N GLY A 17 3.50 12.07 0.26
CA GLY A 17 4.16 11.70 1.51
C GLY A 17 4.05 10.22 1.84
N ARG A 18 4.16 9.34 0.83
CA ARG A 18 4.18 7.89 1.03
C ARG A 18 5.28 7.21 0.21
N HIS A 19 5.84 6.14 0.75
CA HIS A 19 6.76 5.24 0.05
C HIS A 19 6.06 3.92 -0.25
N THR A 20 6.06 3.50 -1.51
CA THR A 20 5.36 2.28 -1.95
C THR A 20 6.31 1.32 -2.65
N ARG A 21 6.26 0.05 -2.25
CA ARG A 21 7.00 -1.07 -2.85
C ARG A 21 5.99 -2.07 -3.42
N VAL A 22 6.24 -2.59 -4.62
CA VAL A 22 5.45 -3.71 -5.16
C VAL A 22 6.07 -5.01 -4.66
N LEU A 23 5.33 -5.76 -3.83
CA LEU A 23 5.79 -7.05 -3.30
C LEU A 23 5.55 -8.18 -4.31
N VAL A 24 4.36 -8.19 -4.91
CA VAL A 24 3.94 -9.14 -5.94
C VAL A 24 3.08 -8.42 -6.96
N GLY A 25 3.39 -8.56 -8.25
CA GLY A 25 2.61 -7.95 -9.34
C GLY A 25 3.46 -7.57 -10.54
N PRO A 26 2.84 -6.94 -11.57
CA PRO A 26 3.55 -6.57 -12.80
C PRO A 26 4.80 -5.73 -12.52
N GLY A 27 5.94 -6.15 -13.07
CA GLY A 27 7.22 -5.45 -12.91
C GLY A 27 7.91 -5.67 -11.57
N ALA A 28 7.36 -6.49 -10.66
CA ALA A 28 8.05 -6.96 -9.47
C ALA A 28 8.85 -8.23 -9.75
N GLN A 29 9.76 -8.59 -8.83
CA GLN A 29 10.53 -9.83 -8.92
C GLN A 29 9.64 -11.10 -8.88
N ILE A 30 8.48 -10.99 -8.23
CA ILE A 30 7.46 -12.04 -8.21
C ILE A 30 6.20 -11.47 -8.87
N GLU A 31 5.78 -12.09 -9.96
CA GLU A 31 4.50 -11.80 -10.59
C GLU A 31 3.45 -12.84 -10.19
N ALA A 32 2.19 -12.44 -10.18
CA ALA A 32 1.03 -13.29 -9.92
C ALA A 32 -0.12 -12.91 -10.85
N GLN A 33 -1.01 -13.87 -11.11
CA GLN A 33 -2.09 -13.70 -12.09
C GLN A 33 -3.35 -13.05 -11.51
N ASN A 34 -3.69 -13.34 -10.25
CA ASN A 34 -4.99 -12.97 -9.68
C ASN A 34 -4.92 -11.86 -8.63
N PHE A 35 -3.84 -11.80 -7.85
CA PHE A 35 -3.70 -10.83 -6.78
C PHE A 35 -2.33 -10.17 -6.85
N VAL A 36 -2.32 -8.85 -6.66
CA VAL A 36 -1.11 -8.05 -6.48
C VAL A 36 -1.03 -7.61 -5.03
N MET A 37 0.17 -7.34 -4.54
CA MET A 37 0.40 -6.88 -3.19
C MET A 37 1.47 -5.80 -3.20
N GLY A 38 1.16 -4.69 -2.55
CA GLY A 38 2.10 -3.61 -2.26
C GLY A 38 2.38 -3.50 -0.76
N HIS A 39 3.51 -2.90 -0.42
CA HIS A 39 3.79 -2.41 0.92
C HIS A 39 3.91 -0.90 0.89
N VAL A 40 3.09 -0.21 1.69
CA VAL A 40 3.03 1.24 1.75
C VAL A 40 3.41 1.72 3.14
N THR A 41 4.36 2.65 3.20
CA THR A 41 4.65 3.45 4.40
C THR A 41 4.16 4.87 4.15
N ILE A 42 3.23 5.34 4.98
CA ILE A 42 2.74 6.72 4.94
C ILE A 42 3.52 7.50 6.00
N TYR A 43 4.21 8.57 5.59
CA TYR A 43 4.96 9.42 6.51
C TYR A 43 4.01 10.34 7.29
N PRO A 44 4.43 10.88 8.45
CA PRO A 44 3.63 11.88 9.16
C PRO A 44 3.23 13.05 8.25
N GLY A 45 1.92 13.37 8.21
CA GLY A 45 1.36 14.39 7.32
C GLY A 45 1.10 13.94 5.87
N GLY A 46 1.52 12.72 5.51
CA GLY A 46 1.23 12.12 4.22
C GLY A 46 -0.14 11.43 4.16
N CYS A 47 -0.54 11.02 2.96
CA CYS A 47 -1.77 10.28 2.73
C CYS A 47 -1.69 9.39 1.49
N VAL A 48 -2.67 8.49 1.38
CA VAL A 48 -3.13 8.00 0.09
C VAL A 48 -4.31 8.89 -0.30
N PRO A 49 -4.23 9.67 -1.39
CA PRO A 49 -5.32 10.56 -1.81
C PRO A 49 -6.62 9.79 -2.02
N LEU A 50 -7.77 10.44 -1.80
CA LEU A 50 -9.07 9.81 -1.99
C LEU A 50 -9.23 9.37 -3.46
N HIS A 51 -9.60 8.11 -3.67
CA HIS A 51 -9.81 7.52 -5.00
C HIS A 51 -10.73 6.29 -4.90
N SER A 52 -11.15 5.77 -6.05
CA SER A 52 -11.92 4.53 -6.17
C SER A 52 -11.51 3.76 -7.42
N HIS A 53 -11.53 2.43 -7.36
CA HIS A 53 -11.22 1.49 -8.45
C HIS A 53 -12.34 0.44 -8.53
N GLU A 54 -12.46 -0.28 -9.65
CA GLU A 54 -13.47 -1.35 -9.80
C GLU A 54 -13.09 -2.61 -8.99
N GLN A 55 -11.80 -2.89 -8.85
CA GLN A 55 -11.26 -4.02 -8.12
C GLN A 55 -11.29 -3.77 -6.61
N GLU A 56 -11.52 -4.83 -5.83
CA GLU A 56 -11.40 -4.77 -4.38
C GLU A 56 -9.94 -4.58 -3.94
N GLU A 57 -9.75 -3.83 -2.85
CA GLU A 57 -8.45 -3.65 -2.22
C GLU A 57 -8.56 -3.95 -0.71
N VAL A 58 -7.55 -4.66 -0.19
CA VAL A 58 -7.50 -5.07 1.22
C VAL A 58 -6.25 -4.51 1.86
N TYR A 59 -6.40 -3.80 2.98
CA TYR A 59 -5.29 -3.26 3.75
C TYR A 59 -5.02 -4.12 5.00
N LEU A 60 -3.76 -4.52 5.16
CA LEU A 60 -3.25 -5.05 6.42
C LEU A 60 -2.39 -3.98 7.09
N ILE A 61 -2.85 -3.46 8.22
CA ILE A 61 -2.11 -2.45 9.00
C ILE A 61 -1.06 -3.16 9.84
N LEU A 62 0.21 -2.99 9.47
CA LEU A 62 1.34 -3.64 10.15
C LEU A 62 1.81 -2.87 11.39
N SER A 63 1.72 -1.55 11.36
CA SER A 63 2.16 -0.69 12.46
C SER A 63 1.67 0.74 12.31
N GLY A 64 1.53 1.45 13.43
CA GLY A 64 1.19 2.87 13.46
C GLY A 64 -0.30 3.10 13.68
N LYS A 65 -0.73 4.36 13.53
CA LYS A 65 -2.12 4.78 13.64
C LYS A 65 -2.44 5.78 12.54
N GLY A 66 -3.69 5.85 12.12
CA GLY A 66 -4.11 6.77 11.07
C GLY A 66 -5.61 6.96 11.01
N LEU A 67 -6.06 7.54 9.90
CA LEU A 67 -7.47 7.68 9.56
C LEU A 67 -7.70 7.01 8.19
N ILE A 68 -8.82 6.32 8.06
CA ILE A 68 -9.35 5.87 6.78
C ILE A 68 -10.61 6.66 6.43
N PHE A 69 -10.67 7.13 5.19
CA PHE A 69 -11.78 7.88 4.65
C PHE A 69 -12.60 6.92 3.77
N ILE A 70 -13.87 6.71 4.12
CA ILE A 70 -14.77 5.81 3.40
C ILE A 70 -16.02 6.61 3.06
N ASN A 71 -16.13 7.04 1.79
CA ASN A 71 -17.14 8.00 1.36
C ASN A 71 -17.06 9.26 2.25
N ASP A 72 -18.12 9.55 3.01
CA ASP A 72 -18.21 10.70 3.92
C ASP A 72 -17.79 10.37 5.36
N LEU A 73 -17.33 9.15 5.62
CA LEU A 73 -16.93 8.69 6.96
C LEU A 73 -15.43 8.75 7.17
N ASN A 74 -15.04 9.24 8.34
CA ASN A 74 -13.65 9.26 8.80
C ASN A 74 -13.54 8.32 10.00
N LEU A 75 -12.84 7.20 9.82
CA LEU A 75 -12.69 6.17 10.85
C LEU A 75 -11.22 6.05 11.27
N PRO A 76 -10.93 5.78 12.55
CA PRO A 76 -9.57 5.54 12.98
C PRO A 76 -9.06 4.16 12.52
N LEU A 77 -7.77 4.10 12.17
CA LEU A 77 -6.99 2.87 12.03
C LEU A 77 -6.03 2.77 13.20
N PHE A 78 -6.10 1.67 13.95
CA PHE A 78 -5.27 1.39 15.14
C PHE A 78 -4.47 0.10 14.97
#